data_AF-A0A3D0ZXM9-F1
#
_entry.id   AF-A0A3D0ZXM9-F1
#
_cell.length_a   1.000
_cell.length_b   1.000
_cell.length_c   1.000
_cell.angle_alpha   90.00
_cell.angle_beta   90.00
_cell.angle_gamma   90.00
#
_symmetry.space_group_name_H-M   'P 1'
#
loop_
_entity.id
_entity.type
_entity.pdbx_description
1 polymer ?
#
loop_
_entity_poly.entity_id
_entity_poly.type
_entity_poly.pdbx_seq_one_letter_code
_entity_poly.pdbx_strand_id
1 'polypeptide(L)' 'MSDVDWQLLAKHIRNWSKQLGFAEVGFVNSEKSEHQSYLNEWLAKGYHGDMAYMAKHGHLRSEPASLHPGTRSIICLRL' A
#
# COMPACT_ATOMS: atom_id res chain seq x y z
N MET A 1 6.12 -27.23 0.59
CA MET A 1 5.11 -26.18 0.81
C MET A 1 3.99 -26.39 -0.18
N SER A 2 2.73 -26.39 0.27
CA SER A 2 1.57 -26.33 -0.62
C SER A 2 1.71 -25.13 -1.56
N ASP A 3 1.59 -25.36 -2.87
CA ASP A 3 1.59 -24.28 -3.84
C ASP A 3 0.33 -23.44 -3.62
N VAL A 4 0.49 -22.15 -3.36
CA VAL A 4 -0.63 -21.26 -3.06
C VAL A 4 -1.26 -20.81 -4.37
N ASP A 5 -2.54 -21.12 -4.57
CA ASP A 5 -3.30 -20.59 -5.71
C ASP A 5 -3.67 -19.11 -5.46
N TRP A 6 -2.80 -18.23 -5.96
CA TRP A 6 -2.96 -16.79 -5.89
C TRP A 6 -4.20 -16.28 -6.63
N GLN A 7 -4.64 -16.96 -7.69
CA GLN A 7 -5.83 -16.56 -8.45
C GLN A 7 -7.10 -16.84 -7.65
N LEU A 8 -7.16 -18.00 -6.99
CA LEU A 8 -8.27 -18.34 -6.10
C LEU A 8 -8.33 -17.39 -4.91
N LEU A 9 -7.20 -17.09 -4.28
CA LEU A 9 -7.14 -16.14 -3.17
C LEU A 9 -7.61 -14.73 -3.59
N ALA A 10 -7.17 -14.24 -4.76
CA ALA A 10 -7.61 -12.95 -5.28
C ALA A 10 -9.13 -12.92 -5.53
N LYS A 11 -9.72 -14.03 -6.01
CA LYS A 11 -11.19 -14.15 -6.14
C LYS A 11 -11.89 -14.08 -4.79
N HIS A 12 -11.39 -14.79 -3.78
CA HIS A 12 -11.96 -14.74 -2.43
C HIS A 12 -11.91 -13.33 -1.84
N ILE A 13 -10.79 -12.63 -1.95
CA ILE A 13 -10.64 -11.24 -1.46
C ILE A 13 -11.66 -10.32 -2.13
N ARG A 14 -11.88 -10.44 -3.45
CA ARG A 14 -12.92 -9.67 -4.15
C ARG A 14 -14.32 -9.95 -3.63
N ASN A 15 -14.64 -11.21 -3.34
CA ASN A 15 -15.94 -11.59 -2.81
C ASN A 15 -16.14 -11.05 -1.38
N TRP A 16 -15.15 -11.18 -0.51
CA TRP A 16 -15.18 -10.63 0.84
C TRP A 16 -15.30 -9.11 0.83
N SER A 17 -14.57 -8.42 -0.05
CA SER A 17 -14.68 -6.97 -0.21
C SER A 17 -16.12 -6.54 -0.48
N LYS A 18 -16.82 -7.22 -1.38
CA LYS A 18 -18.24 -6.93 -1.68
C LYS A 18 -19.15 -7.23 -0.50
N GLN A 19 -18.94 -8.37 0.17
CA GLN A 19 -19.73 -8.76 1.35
C GLN A 19 -19.59 -7.78 2.52
N LEU A 20 -18.41 -7.19 2.67
CA LEU A 20 -18.12 -6.18 3.69
C LEU A 20 -18.61 -4.77 3.32
N GLY A 21 -19.19 -4.60 2.12
CA GLY A 21 -19.78 -3.33 1.69
C GLY A 21 -18.80 -2.34 1.05
N PHE A 22 -17.57 -2.76 0.69
CA PHE A 22 -16.66 -1.90 -0.07
C PHE A 22 -17.10 -1.81 -1.52
N ALA A 23 -17.01 -0.60 -2.09
CA ALA A 23 -17.37 -0.36 -3.47
C ALA A 23 -16.39 -1.02 -4.46
N GLU A 24 -15.09 -0.96 -4.17
CA GLU A 24 -14.03 -1.51 -5.02
C GLU A 24 -12.84 -2.05 -4.23
N VAL A 25 -12.10 -2.96 -4.86
CA VAL A 25 -10.81 -3.49 -4.36
C VAL A 25 -9.79 -3.54 -5.49
N GLY A 26 -8.58 -3.08 -5.20
CA GLY A 26 -7.41 -3.13 -6.07
C GLY A 26 -6.25 -3.90 -5.43
N PHE A 27 -5.36 -4.43 -6.27
CA PHE A 27 -4.13 -5.11 -5.86
C PHE A 27 -2.95 -4.40 -6.50
N VAL A 28 -1.94 -4.10 -5.69
CA VAL A 28 -0.72 -3.42 -6.13
C VAL A 28 0.49 -4.26 -5.72
N ASN A 29 1.54 -4.27 -6.53
CA ASN A 29 2.82 -4.88 -6.17
C ASN A 29 3.49 -4.07 -5.05
N SER A 30 4.26 -4.73 -4.19
CA SER A 30 5.00 -4.11 -3.09
C SER A 30 6.33 -3.48 -3.52
N GLU A 31 6.57 -3.34 -4.83
CA GLU A 31 7.76 -2.68 -5.35
C GLU A 31 7.86 -1.24 -4.87
N LYS A 32 9.11 -0.77 -4.78
CA LYS A 32 9.43 0.58 -4.32
C LYS A 32 8.81 1.60 -5.27
N SER A 33 8.07 2.56 -4.71
CA SER A 33 7.39 3.58 -5.52
C SER A 33 8.39 4.47 -6.25
N GLU A 34 8.23 4.63 -7.58
CA GLU A 34 8.98 5.61 -8.38
C GLU A 34 8.74 7.06 -7.91
N HIS A 35 7.65 7.29 -7.18
CA HIS A 35 7.29 8.59 -6.64
C HIS A 35 7.98 8.93 -5.30
N GLN A 36 8.88 8.07 -4.80
CA GLN A 36 9.62 8.38 -3.56
C GLN A 36 10.39 9.70 -3.66
N SER A 37 11.06 9.94 -4.79
CA SER A 37 11.82 11.19 -4.99
C SER A 37 10.92 12.41 -4.95
N TYR A 38 9.74 12.34 -5.58
CA TYR A 38 8.75 13.41 -5.53
C TYR A 38 8.22 13.66 -4.11
N LEU A 39 7.96 12.59 -3.34
CA LEU A 39 7.56 12.70 -1.94
C LEU A 39 8.65 13.40 -1.11
N ASN A 40 9.91 13.04 -1.30
CA ASN A 40 11.03 13.65 -0.58
C ASN A 40 11.16 15.14 -0.89
N GLU A 41 11.04 15.54 -2.16
CA GLU A 41 11.06 16.96 -2.55
C GLU A 41 9.88 17.73 -1.96
N TRP A 42 8.69 17.13 -1.97
CA TRP A 42 7.47 17.72 -1.41
C TRP A 42 7.60 17.92 0.12
N LEU A 43 8.17 16.95 0.82
CA LEU A 43 8.45 17.04 2.26
C LEU A 43 9.52 18.11 2.55
N ALA A 44 10.58 18.19 1.74
CA ALA A 44 11.64 19.19 1.88
C ALA A 44 11.12 20.63 1.70
N LYS A 45 10.09 20.82 0.88
CA LYS A 45 9.41 22.11 0.70
C LYS A 45 8.43 22.47 1.84
N GLY A 46 8.30 21.61 2.85
CA GLY A 46 7.41 21.85 3.99
C GLY A 46 5.93 21.70 3.67
N TYR A 47 5.56 21.15 2.52
CA TYR A 47 4.16 21.11 2.05
C TYR A 47 3.24 20.17 2.85
N HIS A 48 3.80 19.41 3.79
CA HIS A 48 3.06 18.64 4.80
C HIS A 48 2.35 19.46 5.89
N GLY A 49 2.52 20.79 5.91
CA GLY A 49 1.94 21.64 6.95
C GLY A 49 2.36 21.18 8.35
N ASP A 50 1.39 21.04 9.26
CA ASP A 50 1.63 20.59 10.63
C ASP A 50 1.77 19.06 10.78
N MET A 51 1.71 18.29 9.68
CA MET A 51 1.77 16.83 9.71
C MET A 51 3.21 16.32 9.86
N ALA A 52 3.88 16.66 10.98
CA ALA A 52 5.26 16.28 11.26
C ALA A 52 5.51 14.75 11.17
N TYR A 53 4.49 13.93 11.41
CA TYR A 53 4.58 12.48 11.26
C TYR A 53 4.78 12.03 9.80
N MET A 54 4.38 12.85 8.81
CA MET A 54 4.62 12.56 7.39
C MET A 54 6.10 12.65 7.05
N ALA A 55 6.81 13.66 7.57
CA ALA A 55 8.26 13.76 7.43
C ALA A 55 8.97 12.63 8.19
N LYS A 56 8.56 12.36 9.44
CA LYS A 56 9.18 11.33 10.28
C LYS A 56 9.07 9.91 9.70
N HIS A 57 7.94 9.59 9.06
CA HIS A 57 7.64 8.25 8.55
C HIS A 57 7.44 8.23 7.03
N GLY A 58 8.03 9.16 6.29
CA GLY A 58 7.87 9.26 4.83
C GLY A 58 8.31 7.98 4.11
N HIS A 59 9.44 7.41 4.52
CA HIS A 59 10.01 6.19 3.93
C HIS A 59 9.08 4.97 4.03
N LEU A 60 8.31 4.83 5.12
CA LEU A 60 7.36 3.72 5.31
C LEU A 60 6.22 3.73 4.27
N ARG A 61 5.98 4.86 3.61
CA ARG A 61 4.96 5.01 2.57
C ARG A 61 5.44 4.58 1.19
N SER A 62 6.74 4.74 0.94
CA SER A 62 7.35 4.40 -0.35
C SER A 62 7.95 3.00 -0.38
N GLU A 63 8.17 2.40 0.79
CA GLU A 63 8.85 1.12 0.95
C GLU A 63 8.01 0.16 1.82
N PRO A 64 7.11 -0.63 1.21
CA PRO A 64 6.22 -1.54 1.94
C PRO A 64 6.96 -2.57 2.80
N ALA A 65 8.14 -3.03 2.36
CA ALA A 65 8.98 -3.97 3.11
C ALA A 65 9.46 -3.39 4.46
N SER A 66 9.59 -2.07 4.57
CA SER A 66 9.97 -1.38 5.81
C SER A 66 8.83 -1.36 6.83
N LEU A 67 7.57 -1.53 6.39
CA LEU A 67 6.41 -1.68 7.27
C LEU A 67 6.28 -3.11 7.80
N HIS A 68 6.39 -4.10 6.90
CA HIS A 68 6.37 -5.51 7.27
C HIS A 68 7.30 -6.32 6.36
N PRO A 69 8.31 -7.04 6.92
CA PRO A 69 9.19 -7.89 6.13
C PRO A 69 8.41 -8.95 5.34
N GLY A 70 8.80 -9.17 4.08
CA GLY A 70 8.15 -10.15 3.22
C GLY A 70 6.79 -9.72 2.65
N THR A 71 6.43 -8.43 2.75
CA THR A 71 5.27 -7.87 2.02
C THR A 71 5.44 -8.12 0.52
N ARG A 72 4.41 -8.70 -0.13
CA ARG A 72 4.40 -9.04 -1.57
C ARG A 72 3.37 -8.25 -2.38
N SER A 73 2.31 -7.79 -1.72
CA SER A 73 1.22 -7.06 -2.36
C SER A 73 0.51 -6.18 -1.35
N ILE A 74 -0.06 -5.10 -1.85
CA ILE A 74 -0.89 -4.15 -1.12
C ILE A 74 -2.31 -4.29 -1.65
N ILE A 75 -3.29 -4.42 -0.75
CA ILE A 75 -4.71 -4.46 -1.09
C ILE A 75 -5.31 -3.09 -0.76
N CYS A 76 -5.85 -2.42 -1.77
CA CYS A 76 -6.50 -1.12 -1.61
C CYS A 76 -8.01 -1.28 -1.66
N LEU A 77 -8.73 -0.68 -0.72
CA LEU A 77 -10.19 -0.72 -0.63
C LEU A 77 -10.78 0.68 -0.81
N ARG A 78 -11.90 0.76 -1.52
CA ARG A 78 -12.67 2.00 -1.68
C ARG A 78 -14.00 1.86 -0.94
N LEU A 79 -14.31 2.87 -0.12
CA LEU A 79 -15.60 3.03 0.56
C LEU A 79 -16.70 3.45 -0.44
#